data_AF-A0A2T2R2U2-F1
#
_entry.id   AF-A0A2T2R2U2-F1
#
_cell.length_a   1.000
_cell.length_b   1.000
_cell.length_c   1.000
_cell.angle_alpha   90.00
_cell.angle_beta   90.00
_cell.angle_gamma   90.00
#
_symmetry.space_group_name_H-M   'P 1'
#
loop_
_entity.id
_entity.type
_entity.pdbx_description
1 polymer ?
#
loop_
_entity_poly.entity_id
_entity_poly.type
_entity_poly.pdbx_seq_one_letter_code
_entity_poly.pdbx_strand_id
1 'polypeptide(L)' 'MELQFCGAAREVTGSCHLIKAQGKKILLDCGMFQGGKYADKKNWDDFPFKPTERPHIYD' A
#
# COMPACT_ATOMS: atom_id res chain seq x y z
N MET A 1 -1.14 9.20 -15.59
CA MET A 1 -0.56 8.20 -14.66
C MET A 1 -0.56 8.85 -13.28
N GLU A 2 -1.04 8.13 -12.27
CA GLU A 2 -1.12 8.60 -10.89
C GLU A 2 -0.47 7.54 -9.98
N LEU A 3 0.35 7.98 -9.03
CA LEU A 3 1.01 7.15 -8.03
C LEU A 3 0.59 7.64 -6.64
N GLN A 4 0.07 6.74 -5.81
CA GLN A 4 -0.31 7.00 -4.43
C GLN A 4 0.56 6.14 -3.50
N PHE A 5 1.31 6.79 -2.62
CA PHE A 5 2.08 6.14 -1.56
C PHE A 5 1.13 5.71 -0.43
N CYS A 6 1.03 4.40 -0.17
CA CYS A 6 0.17 3.83 0.86
C CYS A 6 0.97 3.31 2.06
N GLY A 7 2.28 3.15 1.92
CA GLY A 7 3.25 2.89 2.98
C GLY A 7 4.68 3.05 2.46
N ALA A 8 5.69 2.69 3.25
CA ALA A 8 7.12 3.00 2.98
C ALA A 8 7.40 4.50 2.65
N ALA A 9 6.52 5.41 3.07
CA ALA A 9 6.68 6.84 2.85
C ALA A 9 7.48 7.47 4.00
N ARG A 10 8.78 7.68 3.77
CA ARG A 10 9.75 8.10 4.80
C ARG A 10 9.95 7.05 5.92
N GLU A 11 9.73 5.79 5.60
CA GLU A 11 9.98 4.64 6.45
C GLU A 11 10.40 3.42 5.59
N VAL A 12 10.97 2.38 6.21
CA VAL A 12 11.53 1.23 5.48
C VAL A 12 10.51 0.11 5.26
N THR A 13 9.49 0.00 6.12
CA THR A 13 8.56 -1.13 6.17
C THR A 13 7.17 -0.72 5.66
N GLY A 14 6.31 -1.70 5.37
CA GLY A 14 4.97 -1.43 4.85
C GLY A 14 4.94 -0.97 3.40
N SER A 15 5.85 -1.45 2.53
CA SER A 15 5.84 -1.07 1.11
C SER A 15 4.48 -1.39 0.49
N CYS A 16 3.81 -0.36 -0.01
CA CYS A 16 2.50 -0.46 -0.63
C CYS A 16 2.23 0.79 -1.47
N HIS A 17 2.05 0.62 -2.78
CA HIS A 17 1.86 1.72 -3.72
C HIS A 17 0.72 1.42 -4.69
N LEU A 18 -0.23 2.34 -4.80
CA LEU A 18 -1.32 2.23 -5.77
C LEU A 18 -0.98 3.05 -7.01
N ILE A 19 -0.91 2.36 -8.15
CA ILE A 19 -0.66 2.96 -9.46
C ILE A 19 -1.97 2.92 -10.26
N LYS A 20 -2.39 4.08 -10.78
CA LYS A 20 -3.50 4.19 -11.71
C LYS A 20 -2.98 4.65 -13.07
N ALA A 21 -3.12 3.79 -14.08
CA ALA A 21 -2.65 4.07 -15.43
C ALA A 21 -3.50 3.33 -16.45
N GLN A 22 -3.86 4.01 -17.54
CA GLN A 22 -4.57 3.40 -18.69
C GLN A 22 -5.84 2.62 -18.27
N GLY A 23 -6.63 3.17 -17.33
CA GLY A 23 -7.83 2.53 -16.81
C GLY A 23 -7.58 1.33 -15.87
N LYS A 24 -6.32 0.96 -15.63
CA LYS A 24 -5.93 -0.11 -14.71
C LYS A 24 -5.57 0.45 -13.34
N LYS A 25 -5.82 -0.38 -12.31
CA LYS A 25 -5.36 -0.20 -10.94
C LYS A 25 -4.36 -1.32 -10.62
N ILE A 26 -3.17 -0.93 -10.23
CA ILE A 26 -2.07 -1.84 -9.92
C ILE A 26 -1.62 -1.55 -8.50
N LEU A 27 -1.53 -2.59 -7.68
CA LEU A 27 -0.95 -2.52 -6.35
C LEU A 27 0.48 -3.06 -6.46
N LEU A 28 1.45 -2.18 -6.32
CA LEU A 28 2.86 -2.55 -6.27
C LEU A 28 3.26 -2.66 -4.80
N ASP A 29 3.61 -3.87 -4.41
CA ASP A 29 3.79 -4.38 -3.06
C ASP A 29 2.54 -4.28 -2.18
N CYS A 30 2.49 -5.14 -1.16
CA CYS A 30 1.49 -5.06 -0.08
C CYS A 30 2.11 -5.57 1.24
N GLY A 31 3.30 -5.05 1.55
CA GLY A 31 4.09 -5.45 2.72
C GLY A 31 3.51 -4.94 4.03
N MET A 32 3.86 -5.62 5.12
CA MET A 32 3.47 -5.26 6.49
C MET A 32 4.39 -4.18 7.07
N PHE A 33 3.86 -3.28 7.89
CA PHE A 33 4.66 -2.36 8.71
C PHE A 33 5.33 -3.15 9.85
N GLN A 34 6.61 -2.88 10.11
CA GLN A 34 7.40 -3.52 11.17
C GLN A 34 8.22 -2.46 11.93
N GLY A 35 8.55 -2.75 13.20
CA GLY A 35 9.32 -1.82 14.06
C GLY A 35 8.72 -1.54 15.44
N GLY A 36 7.87 -2.44 15.96
CA GLY A 36 7.28 -2.33 17.30
C GLY A 36 5.88 -1.70 17.29
N LYS A 37 5.40 -1.30 18.47
CA LYS A 37 3.97 -0.97 18.72
C LYS A 37 3.37 0.07 17.77
N TYR A 38 4.15 1.07 17.35
CA TYR A 38 3.67 2.09 16.42
C TYR A 38 3.46 1.54 15.00
N ALA A 39 4.34 0.64 14.56
CA ALA A 39 4.20 -0.03 13.27
C ALA A 39 3.04 -1.04 13.29
N ASP A 40 2.90 -1.79 14.39
CA ASP A 40 1.81 -2.76 14.54
C ASP A 40 0.44 -2.09 14.41
N LYS A 41 0.26 -0.90 14.98
CA LYS A 41 -0.99 -0.15 14.87
C LYS A 41 -1.38 0.11 13.41
N LYS A 42 -0.42 0.48 12.56
CA LYS A 42 -0.67 0.77 11.13
C LYS A 42 -1.17 -0.47 10.37
N ASN A 43 -0.78 -1.68 10.78
CA ASN A 43 -1.27 -2.92 10.17
C ASN A 43 -2.75 -3.21 10.46
N TRP A 44 -3.31 -2.57 11.48
CA TRP A 44 -4.73 -2.68 11.85
C TRP A 44 -5.59 -1.54 11.32
N ASP A 45 -4.98 -0.49 10.77
CA ASP A 45 -5.69 0.59 10.11
C ASP A 45 -6.16 0.14 8.72
N ASP A 46 -7.27 0.68 8.24
CA ASP A 46 -7.75 0.43 6.89
C ASP A 46 -6.75 0.96 5.84
N PHE A 47 -6.68 0.27 4.69
CA PHE A 47 -5.94 0.81 3.54
C PHE A 47 -6.50 2.18 3.11
N PRO A 48 -5.65 3.10 2.61
CA PRO A 48 -6.09 4.40 2.09
C PRO A 48 -6.76 4.29 0.71
N PHE A 49 -7.16 3.08 0.31
CA PHE A 49 -7.88 2.73 -0.91
C PHE A 49 -8.82 1.56 -0.63
N LYS A 50 -9.85 1.37 -1.45
CA LYS A 50 -10.81 0.28 -1.30
C LYS A 50 -10.23 -1.03 -1.84
N PRO A 51 -10.00 -2.08 -1.02
CA PRO A 51 -9.39 -3.33 -1.50
C PRO A 51 -10.30 -4.12 -2.45
N THR A 52 -11.62 -3.95 -2.34
CA THR A 52 -12.63 -4.66 -3.12
C THR A 52 -12.62 -4.33 -4.61
N GLU A 53 -11.89 -3.29 -5.02
CA GLU A 53 -11.69 -2.93 -6.42
C GLU A 53 -10.70 -3.86 -7.16
N ARG A 54 -10.13 -4.87 -6.47
CA ARG A 54 -9.24 -5.92 -6.99
C ARG A 54 -8.16 -5.39 -7.96
N PRO A 55 -7.19 -4.60 -7.47
CA PRO A 55 -6.03 -4.24 -8.26
C PRO A 55 -5.21 -5.49 -8.62
N HIS A 56 -4.50 -5.44 -9.75
CA HIS A 56 -3.46 -6.43 -10.02
C HIS A 56 -2.30 -6.22 -9.05
N ILE A 57 -1.92 -7.25 -8.30
CA ILE A 57 -0.84 -7.17 -7.31
C ILE A 57 0.46 -7.65 -7.94
N TYR A 58 1.53 -6.87 -7.77
CA TYR A 58 2.90 -7.23 -8.10
C TYR A 58 3.76 -7.01 -6.86
N ASP A 59 4.73 -7.91 -6.62
CA ASP A 59 5.72 -7.88 -5.54
C ASP A 59 7.13 -7.86 -6.16
#